data_AF-A0A7W0ZP03-F1
#
_entry.id   AF-A0A7W0ZP03-F1
#
_cell.length_a   1.000
_cell.length_b   1.000
_cell.length_c   1.000
_cell.angle_alpha   90.00
_cell.angle_beta   90.00
_cell.angle_gamma   90.00
#
_symmetry.space_group_name_H-M   'P 1'
#
loop_
_entity.id
_entity.type
_entity.pdbx_description
1 polymer ?
#
loop_
_entity_poly.entity_id
_entity_poly.type
_entity_poly.pdbx_seq_one_letter_code
_entity_poly.pdbx_strand_id
1 'polypeptide(L)' 'RDGYDLPLLEAVSAAVTIPVIASGGAGSLDHLVEGLQPGRADAVLAASIFHFGEFRVDDAREHLSRHGIPVRQRVA' A
#
# COMPACT_ATOMS: atom_id res chain seq x y z
N ARG A 1 7.00 -3.41 -12.59
CA ARG A 1 6.86 -2.72 -11.28
C ARG A 1 5.79 -1.66 -11.48
N ASP A 2 4.57 -2.11 -11.75
CA ASP A 2 3.62 -1.29 -12.52
C ASP A 2 2.34 -1.01 -11.73
N GLY A 3 2.40 -1.23 -10.41
CA GLY A 3 1.26 -1.08 -9.50
C GLY A 3 0.69 -2.41 -9.05
N TYR A 4 -0.24 -2.36 -8.11
CA TYR A 4 -1.06 -3.51 -7.72
C TYR A 4 -2.10 -3.80 -8.81
N ASP A 5 -2.60 -5.04 -8.86
CA ASP A 5 -3.77 -5.37 -9.66
C ASP A 5 -5.04 -4.84 -8.97
N LEU A 6 -5.42 -3.60 -9.30
CA LEU A 6 -6.54 -2.90 -8.64
C LEU A 6 -7.89 -3.57 -8.91
N PRO A 7 -8.24 -4.00 -10.15
CA PRO A 7 -9.48 -4.73 -10.39
C PRO A 7 -9.58 -6.04 -9.58
N LEU A 8 -8.48 -6.79 -9.48
CA LEU A 8 -8.44 -7.99 -8.64
C LEU A 8 -8.67 -7.65 -7.18
N LEU A 9 -8.01 -6.59 -6.68
CA LEU A 9 -8.10 -6.20 -5.29
C LEU A 9 -9.52 -5.75 -4.92
N GLU A 10 -10.16 -4.95 -5.76
CA GLU A 10 -11.55 -4.52 -5.59
C GLU A 10 -12.51 -5.71 -5.59
N ALA A 11 -12.31 -6.67 -6.51
CA ALA A 11 -13.14 -7.87 -6.60
C ALA A 11 -13.01 -8.76 -5.35
N VAL A 12 -11.79 -8.95 -4.84
CA VAL A 12 -11.53 -9.75 -3.64
C VAL A 12 -12.07 -9.04 -2.40
N SER A 13 -11.78 -7.76 -2.23
CA SER A 13 -12.25 -6.97 -1.08
C SER A 13 -13.78 -6.88 -1.01
N ALA A 14 -14.47 -6.86 -2.14
CA ALA A 14 -15.93 -6.92 -2.17
C ALA A 14 -16.51 -8.30 -1.82
N ALA A 15 -15.73 -9.37 -2.02
CA ALA A 15 -16.19 -10.75 -1.84
C ALA A 15 -15.99 -11.29 -0.41
N VAL A 16 -15.16 -10.65 0.42
CA VAL A 16 -14.80 -11.14 1.75
C VAL A 16 -14.94 -10.06 2.82
N THR A 17 -15.14 -10.48 4.07
CA THR A 17 -15.21 -9.57 5.23
C THR A 17 -13.94 -9.59 6.08
N ILE A 18 -12.96 -10.41 5.72
CA ILE A 18 -11.66 -10.47 6.39
C ILE A 18 -10.71 -9.45 5.77
N PRO A 19 -9.71 -8.93 6.52
CA PRO A 19 -8.76 -7.98 5.98
C PRO A 19 -7.95 -8.55 4.81
N VAL A 20 -7.75 -7.74 3.77
CA VAL A 20 -7.01 -8.07 2.54
C VAL A 20 -5.71 -7.29 2.50
N ILE A 21 -4.60 -7.99 2.20
CA ILE A 21 -3.28 -7.38 1.99
C ILE A 21 -2.95 -7.40 0.50
N ALA A 22 -2.81 -6.22 -0.13
CA ALA A 22 -2.29 -6.12 -1.48
C ALA A 22 -0.79 -6.48 -1.51
N SER A 23 -0.41 -7.42 -2.38
CA SER A 23 0.97 -7.90 -2.48
C SER A 23 1.35 -8.17 -3.94
N GLY A 24 2.53 -7.71 -4.34
CA GLY A 24 3.06 -7.83 -5.70
C GLY A 24 2.79 -6.60 -6.56
N GLY A 25 3.82 -6.14 -7.29
CA GLY A 25 3.70 -5.08 -8.30
C GLY A 25 4.05 -3.65 -7.87
N ALA A 26 4.07 -3.34 -6.57
CA ALA A 26 4.49 -2.04 -6.04
C ALA A 26 5.88 -1.61 -6.54
N GLY A 27 5.97 -0.34 -6.95
CA GLY A 27 7.13 0.24 -7.65
C GLY A 27 7.39 1.71 -7.30
N SER A 28 6.36 2.41 -6.81
CA SER A 28 6.44 3.77 -6.28
C SER A 28 5.66 3.86 -4.97
N LEU A 29 5.80 4.98 -4.24
CA LEU A 29 4.97 5.27 -3.07
C LEU A 29 3.50 5.55 -3.47
N ASP A 30 3.26 6.04 -4.68
CA ASP A 30 1.90 6.26 -5.20
C ASP A 30 1.14 4.95 -5.38
N HIS A 31 1.83 3.87 -5.79
CA HIS A 31 1.19 2.55 -5.86
C HIS A 31 0.67 2.10 -4.48
N LEU A 32 1.32 2.51 -3.37
CA LEU A 32 0.84 2.23 -2.01
C LEU A 32 -0.47 2.98 -1.72
N VAL A 33 -0.54 4.26 -2.13
CA VAL A 33 -1.73 5.09 -1.98
C VAL A 33 -2.89 4.52 -2.80
N GLU A 34 -2.63 4.09 -4.04
CA GLU A 34 -3.61 3.47 -4.92
C GLU A 34 -4.17 2.18 -4.32
N GLY A 35 -3.32 1.31 -3.78
CA GLY A 35 -3.73 0.05 -3.16
C GLY A 35 -4.60 0.23 -1.91
N LEU A 36 -4.49 1.37 -1.23
CA LEU A 36 -5.20 1.70 0.02
C LEU A 36 -6.42 2.61 -0.19
N GLN A 37 -6.81 2.91 -1.43
CA GLN A 37 -8.05 3.66 -1.67
C GLN A 37 -9.28 2.89 -1.17
N PRO A 38 -10.39 3.59 -0.82
CA PRO A 38 -11.60 2.95 -0.34
C PRO A 38 -12.10 1.84 -1.29
N GLY A 39 -12.50 0.70 -0.71
CA GLY A 39 -12.95 -0.47 -1.48
C GLY A 39 -11.83 -1.38 -1.98
N ARG A 40 -10.57 -1.08 -1.67
CA ARG A 40 -9.39 -1.88 -2.02
C ARG A 40 -8.81 -2.60 -0.80
N ALA A 41 -7.48 -2.60 -0.63
CA ALA A 41 -6.85 -3.33 0.46
C ALA A 41 -6.94 -2.59 1.79
N ASP A 42 -6.92 -3.36 2.88
CA ASP A 42 -6.76 -2.86 4.24
C ASP A 42 -5.29 -2.59 4.58
N ALA A 43 -4.37 -3.30 3.91
CA ALA A 43 -2.94 -3.11 4.04
C ALA A 43 -2.20 -3.39 2.73
N VAL A 44 -0.98 -2.87 2.63
CA VAL A 44 -0.10 -3.07 1.48
C VAL A 44 1.22 -3.72 1.90
N LEU A 45 1.71 -4.62 1.06
CA LEU A 45 3.05 -5.18 1.11
C LEU A 45 3.85 -4.66 -0.08
N ALA A 46 5.05 -4.14 0.18
CA ALA A 46 6.03 -3.87 -0.85
C ALA A 46 7.40 -4.40 -0.40
N ALA A 47 8.10 -5.09 -1.30
CA ALA A 47 9.41 -5.68 -1.01
C ALA A 47 10.52 -4.93 -1.75
N SER A 48 10.47 -4.92 -3.08
CA SER A 48 11.59 -4.48 -3.92
C SER A 48 11.98 -3.01 -3.69
N ILE A 49 11.00 -2.11 -3.50
CA ILE A 49 11.24 -0.68 -3.28
C ILE A 49 11.98 -0.39 -1.96
N PHE A 50 11.88 -1.29 -0.96
CA PHE A 50 12.59 -1.17 0.31
C PHE A 50 13.89 -1.98 0.32
N HIS A 51 13.91 -3.17 -0.28
CA HIS A 51 15.10 -4.03 -0.31
C HIS A 51 16.27 -3.40 -1.09
N PHE A 52 15.96 -2.66 -2.16
CA PHE A 52 16.98 -1.97 -2.95
C PHE A 52 17.27 -0.54 -2.48
N GLY A 53 16.66 -0.11 -1.37
CA GLY A 53 16.93 1.19 -0.77
C GLY A 53 16.45 2.40 -1.59
N GLU A 54 15.55 2.20 -2.55
CA GLU A 54 14.93 3.29 -3.33
C GLU A 54 14.07 4.18 -2.44
N PHE A 55 13.37 3.56 -1.49
CA PHE A 55 12.62 4.24 -0.44
C PHE A 55 12.88 3.58 0.91
N ARG A 56 12.67 4.33 1.98
CA ARG A 56 12.62 3.87 3.36
C ARG A 56 11.18 3.64 3.77
N VAL A 57 10.98 2.82 4.82
CA VAL A 57 9.66 2.65 5.43
C VAL A 57 9.12 3.99 5.95
N ASP A 58 9.99 4.90 6.41
CA ASP A 58 9.59 6.22 6.89
C ASP A 58 9.10 7.12 5.74
N ASP A 59 9.70 7.03 4.54
CA ASP A 59 9.22 7.76 3.35
C ASP A 59 7.81 7.31 2.98
N ALA A 60 7.54 6.00 3.05
CA ALA A 60 6.19 5.47 2.82
C ALA A 60 5.18 5.97 3.86
N ARG A 61 5.55 6.02 5.15
CA ARG A 61 4.67 6.58 6.20
C ARG A 61 4.36 8.04 5.93
N GLU A 62 5.37 8.85 5.62
CA GLU A 62 5.17 10.27 5.34
C GLU A 62 4.28 10.47 4.10
N HIS A 63 4.55 9.74 3.02
CA HIS A 63 3.77 9.84 1.79
C HIS A 63 2.30 9.46 1.98
N LEU A 64 2.04 8.33 2.66
CA LEU A 64 0.69 7.89 2.99
C LEU A 64 -0.03 8.91 3.89
N SER A 65 0.66 9.43 4.91
CA SER A 65 0.08 10.44 5.80
C SER A 65 -0.27 11.73 5.08
N ARG A 66 0.54 12.19 4.12
CA ARG A 66 0.26 13.37 3.29
C ARG A 66 -0.98 13.18 2.40
N HIS A 67 -1.31 11.93 2.06
CA HIS A 67 -2.52 11.56 1.33
C HIS A 67 -3.71 11.25 2.25
N GLY A 68 -3.61 11.58 3.54
CA GLY A 68 -4.69 11.40 4.51
C GLY A 68 -4.92 9.95 4.94
N ILE A 69 -4.02 9.03 4.58
CA ILE A 69 -4.10 7.63 4.99
C ILE A 69 -3.54 7.50 6.41
N PRO A 70 -4.32 7.00 7.39
CA PRO A 70 -3.83 6.83 8.76
C PRO A 70 -2.69 5.81 8.79
N VAL A 71 -1.54 6.24 9.28
CA VAL A 71 -0.38 5.38 9.46
C VAL A 71 0.17 5.51 10.87
N ARG A 72 0.68 4.41 11.40
CA ARG A 72 1.38 4.42 12.68
C ARG A 72 2.66 5.25 12.54
N GLN A 73 2.73 6.37 13.27
CA GLN A 73 3.94 7.18 13.39
C GLN A 73 4.96 6.48 14.30
N ARG A 74 6.26 6.72 14.08
CA ARG A 74 7.27 6.35 15.08
C ARG A 74 7.14 7.31 16.25
N VAL A 75 7.13 6.76 17.46
CA VAL A 75 7.34 7.54 18.68
C VAL A 75 8.85 7.73 18.82
N ALA A 76 9.26 8.96 19.15
CA ALA A 76 10.66 9.31 19.39
C ALA A 76 11.24 8.55 20.59
#